data_AF-A0A168JMH0-F1
#
_entry.id   AF-A0A168JMH0-F1
#
_cell.length_a   1.000
_cell.length_b   1.000
_cell.length_c   1.000
_cell.angle_alpha   90.00
_cell.angle_beta   90.00
_cell.angle_gamma   90.00
#
_symmetry.space_group_name_H-M   'P 1'
#
loop_
_entity.id
_entity.type
_entity.pdbx_description
1 polymer ?
#
loop_
_entity_poly.entity_id
_entity_poly.type
_entity_poly.pdbx_seq_one_letter_code
_entity_poly.pdbx_strand_id
1 'polypeptide(L)' 'MGVGSIHSADVALKALEIGIPLVALGRELIIEPDWVEKIESGREADIRTILSIDEQELLVVPGPLWHAIVSRPGWFPVV' A
#
# COMPACT_ATOMS: atom_id res chain seq x y z
N MET A 1 -8.62 -12.08 10.16
CA MET A 1 -7.79 -11.10 9.43
C MET A 1 -8.73 -10.17 8.68
N GLY A 2 -8.53 -8.86 8.77
CA GLY A 2 -9.28 -7.85 8.03
C GLY A 2 -8.53 -7.40 6.77
N VAL A 3 -9.26 -7.14 5.69
CA VAL A 3 -8.71 -6.61 4.43
C VAL A 3 -9.62 -5.49 3.92
N GLY A 4 -9.06 -4.53 3.17
CA GLY A 4 -9.83 -3.53 2.42
C GLY A 4 -9.36 -2.10 2.66
N SER A 5 -8.72 -1.50 1.65
CA SER A 5 -8.42 -0.07 1.55
C SER A 5 -7.85 0.58 2.83
N ILE A 6 -6.92 -0.12 3.48
CA ILE A 6 -6.25 0.35 4.68
C ILE A 6 -5.12 1.29 4.24
N HIS A 7 -5.48 2.54 3.97
CA HIS A 7 -4.56 3.51 3.37
C HIS A 7 -3.71 4.27 4.41
N SER A 8 -4.04 4.19 5.70
CA SER A 8 -3.34 4.92 6.76
C SER A 8 -3.25 4.12 8.06
N ALA A 9 -2.32 4.54 8.92
CA ALA A 9 -2.13 4.01 10.27
C ALA A 9 -3.42 4.04 11.08
N ASP A 10 -4.15 5.17 11.05
CA ASP A 10 -5.41 5.34 11.77
C ASP A 10 -6.47 4.32 11.37
N VAL A 11 -6.56 3.98 10.08
CA VAL A 11 -7.51 2.99 9.58
C VAL A 11 -7.09 1.58 10.03
N ALA A 12 -5.78 1.30 10.02
CA ALA A 12 -5.23 0.05 10.53
C ALA A 12 -5.50 -0.09 12.04
N LEU A 13 -5.26 0.96 12.82
CA LEU A 13 -5.47 0.99 14.26
C LEU A 13 -6.95 0.76 14.61
N LYS A 14 -7.87 1.45 13.95
CA LYS A 14 -9.31 1.24 14.14
C LYS A 14 -9.73 -0.21 13.89
N ALA A 15 -9.16 -0.86 12.88
CA ALA A 15 -9.43 -2.27 12.61
C ALA A 15 -8.97 -3.17 13.77
N LEU A 16 -7.81 -2.88 14.35
CA LEU A 16 -7.30 -3.61 15.52
C LEU A 16 -8.17 -3.36 16.76
N GLU A 17 -8.60 -2.12 17.00
CA GLU A 17 -9.42 -1.73 18.15
C GLU A 17 -10.80 -2.38 18.16
N ILE A 18 -11.38 -2.69 16.99
CA ILE A 18 -12.66 -3.43 16.89
C ILE A 18 -12.50 -4.95 17.02
N GLY A 19 -11.33 -5.42 17.45
CA GLY A 19 -11.06 -6.82 17.77
C GLY A 19 -10.55 -7.67 16.60
N ILE A 20 -10.13 -7.05 15.48
CA ILE A 20 -9.48 -7.79 14.40
C ILE A 20 -8.01 -8.02 14.80
N PRO A 21 -7.53 -9.27 14.91
CA PRO A 21 -6.18 -9.53 15.43
C PRO A 21 -5.05 -9.26 14.43
N LEU A 22 -5.39 -9.06 13.15
CA LEU A 22 -4.42 -8.81 12.08
C LEU A 22 -5.07 -8.09 10.91
N VAL A 23 -4.37 -7.08 10.39
CA VAL A 23 -4.70 -6.34 9.18
C VAL A 23 -3.73 -6.74 8.08
N ALA A 24 -4.23 -7.04 6.88
CA ALA A 24 -3.36 -7.31 5.73
C ALA A 24 -3.34 -6.11 4.77
N LEU A 25 -2.15 -5.78 4.29
CA LEU A 25 -1.89 -4.75 3.29
C LEU A 25 -1.55 -5.42 1.96
N GLY A 26 -2.15 -4.92 0.87
CA GLY A 26 -1.96 -5.49 -0.46
C GLY A 26 -1.35 -4.46 -1.39
N ARG A 27 -2.20 -3.60 -1.96
CA ARG A 27 -1.77 -2.54 -2.90
C ARG A 27 -0.81 -1.56 -2.24
N GLU A 28 -1.02 -1.30 -0.96
CA GLU A 28 -0.26 -0.35 -0.16
C GLU A 28 1.21 -0.75 -0.06
N LEU A 29 1.53 -2.05 0.04
CA LEU A 29 2.92 -2.53 0.03
C LEU A 29 3.56 -2.54 -1.36
N ILE A 30 2.75 -2.53 -2.43
CA ILE A 30 3.26 -2.38 -3.80
C ILE A 30 3.56 -0.89 -4.08
N ILE A 31 2.76 0.02 -3.54
CA ILE A 31 2.95 1.48 -3.66
C ILE A 31 4.09 1.95 -2.76
N GLU A 32 4.13 1.44 -1.54
CA GLU A 32 5.07 1.83 -0.50
C GLU A 32 5.61 0.56 0.20
N PRO A 33 6.72 -0.02 -0.30
CA PRO A 33 7.31 -1.21 0.30
C PRO A 33 7.72 -1.02 1.76
N ASP A 34 8.13 0.20 2.12
CA ASP A 34 8.58 0.58 3.47
C ASP A 34 7.42 1.04 4.37
N TRP A 35 6.17 0.67 4.05
CA TRP A 35 4.98 1.18 4.75
C TRP A 35 5.06 0.96 6.26
N VAL A 36 5.43 -0.26 6.67
CA VAL A 36 5.51 -0.65 8.09
C VAL A 36 6.65 0.10 8.78
N GLU A 37 7.82 0.16 8.15
CA GLU A 37 9.00 0.84 8.65
C GLU A 37 8.76 2.36 8.82
N LYS A 38 8.00 2.97 7.91
CA LYS A 38 7.58 4.37 8.01
C LYS A 38 6.64 4.60 9.18
N ILE A 39 5.70 3.71 9.44
CA ILE A 39 4.86 3.78 10.64
C ILE A 39 5.71 3.66 11.91
N GLU A 40 6.56 2.62 12.01
CA GLU A 40 7.39 2.39 13.20
C GLU A 40 8.36 3.55 13.47
N SER A 41 8.81 4.25 12.43
CA SER A 41 9.70 5.41 12.55
C SER A 41 8.99 6.76 12.70
N GLY A 42 7.65 6.78 12.80
CA GLY A 42 6.86 8.02 12.94
C GLY A 42 6.83 8.88 11.68
N ARG A 43 7.15 8.29 10.53
CA ARG A 43 7.16 8.93 9.19
C ARG A 43 5.88 8.62 8.40
N GLU A 44 4.75 8.56 9.09
CA GLU A 44 3.46 8.21 8.47
C GLU A 44 3.06 9.20 7.36
N ALA A 45 3.45 10.47 7.50
CA ALA A 45 3.21 11.51 6.50
C ALA A 45 3.96 11.29 5.18
N ASP A 46 5.02 10.46 5.19
CA ASP A 46 5.84 10.15 4.02
C ASP A 46 5.33 8.88 3.28
N ILE A 47 4.23 8.28 3.75
CA ILE A 47 3.63 7.10 3.12
C ILE A 47 2.92 7.52 1.84
N ARG A 48 3.38 6.96 0.72
CA ARG A 48 2.74 7.17 -0.58
C ARG A 48 1.49 6.30 -0.69
N THR A 49 0.42 6.89 -1.23
CA THR A 49 -0.85 6.21 -1.48
C THR A 49 -1.23 6.18 -2.96
N ILE A 50 -0.36 6.74 -3.81
CA ILE A 50 -0.51 6.79 -5.27
C ILE A 50 0.76 6.20 -5.88
N LEU A 51 0.60 5.31 -6.85
CA LEU A 51 1.68 4.69 -7.59
C LEU A 51 2.13 5.60 -8.75
N SER A 52 3.43 5.89 -8.83
CA SER A 52 4.00 6.49 -10.04
C SER A 52 4.30 5.42 -11.08
N ILE A 53 3.83 5.59 -12.31
CA ILE A 53 4.06 4.63 -13.41
C ILE A 53 5.50 4.63 -13.95
N ASP A 54 6.32 5.57 -13.50
CA ASP A 54 7.73 5.68 -13.90
C ASP A 54 8.69 4.98 -12.92
N GLU A 55 8.17 4.45 -11.80
CA GLU A 55 8.99 3.94 -10.69
C GLU A 55 9.05 2.40 -10.61
N GLN A 56 8.77 1.68 -11.70
CA GLN A 56 8.75 0.21 -11.71
C GLN A 56 10.03 -0.41 -11.13
N GLU A 57 11.20 0.08 -11.58
CA GLU A 57 12.50 -0.45 -11.16
C GLU A 57 12.78 -0.17 -9.69
N LEU A 58 12.43 1.04 -9.21
CA LEU A 58 12.59 1.43 -7.81
C LEU A 58 11.74 0.57 -6.88
N LEU A 59 10.51 0.27 -7.30
CA LEU A 59 9.57 -0.56 -6.55
C LEU A 59 9.81 -2.07 -6.74
N VAL A 60 10.76 -2.44 -7.61
CA VAL A 60 11.14 -3.84 -7.91
C VAL A 60 9.93 -4.70 -8.29
N VAL A 61 8.94 -4.10 -8.98
CA VAL A 61 7.71 -4.80 -9.35
C VAL A 61 7.95 -5.64 -10.62
N PRO A 62 7.70 -6.96 -10.59
CA PRO A 62 7.89 -7.81 -11.75
C PRO A 62 7.06 -7.36 -12.94
N GLY A 63 7.66 -7.39 -14.14
CA GLY A 63 7.03 -6.95 -15.40
C GLY A 63 5.59 -7.44 -15.62
N PRO A 64 5.27 -8.73 -15.40
CA PRO A 64 3.90 -9.22 -15.58
C PRO A 64 2.88 -8.55 -14.63
N LEU A 65 3.26 -8.34 -13.37
CA LEU A 65 2.41 -7.65 -12.40
C LEU A 65 2.28 -6.17 -12.76
N TRP A 66 3.40 -5.52 -13.13
CA TRP A 66 3.38 -4.13 -13.56
C TRP A 66 2.46 -3.89 -14.75
N HIS A 67 2.56 -4.75 -15.78
CA HIS A 67 1.69 -4.70 -16.94
C HIS A 67 0.22 -4.83 -16.53
N ALA A 68 -0.09 -5.74 -15.60
CA ALA A 68 -1.45 -5.91 -15.10
C ALA A 68 -1.96 -4.67 -14.33
N ILE A 69 -1.08 -3.97 -13.62
CA ILE A 69 -1.41 -2.74 -12.87
C ILE A 69 -1.74 -1.61 -13.85
N VAL A 70 -0.85 -1.33 -14.81
CA VAL A 70 -0.99 -0.21 -15.75
C VAL A 70 -2.14 -0.43 -16.75
N SER A 71 -2.42 -1.69 -17.12
CA SER A 71 -3.49 -2.01 -18.10
C SER A 71 -4.90 -2.06 -17.52
N ARG A 72 -5.08 -1.94 -16.20
CA ARG A 72 -6.39 -2.03 -15.53
C ARG A 72 -6.74 -0.74 -14.80
N PRO A 73 -7.35 0.24 -15.48
CA PRO A 73 -7.80 1.49 -14.86
C PRO A 73 -8.65 1.24 -13.61
N GLY A 74 -8.36 1.96 -12.54
CA GLY A 74 -9.08 1.87 -11.26
C GLY A 74 -8.60 0.76 -10.33
N TRP A 75 -7.71 -0.14 -10.75
CA TRP A 75 -7.17 -1.17 -9.87
C TRP A 75 -6.17 -0.60 -8.85
N PHE A 76 -5.26 0.25 -9.30
CA PHE A 76 -4.38 1.07 -8.48
C PHE A 76 -4.67 2.56 -8.70
N PRO A 77 -4.55 3.40 -7.66
CA PRO A 77 -4.40 4.84 -7.85
C PRO A 77 -3.04 5.10 -8.49
N VAL A 78 -3.03 5.65 -9.70
CA VAL A 78 -1.81 5.92 -10.48
C VAL A 78 -1.73 7.39 -10.86
N VAL A 79 -0.51 7.93 -10.96
CA VAL A 79 -0.18 9.25 -11.53
C VAL A 79 0.87 9.14 -12.62
#